data_AF-A0A0F9A9E3-F1
#
_entry.id   AF-A0A0F9A9E3-F1
#
_cell.length_a   1.000
_cell.length_b   1.000
_cell.length_c   1.000
_cell.angle_alpha   90.00
_cell.angle_beta   90.00
_cell.angle_gamma   90.00
#
_symmetry.space_group_name_H-M   'P 1'
#
loop_
_entity.id
_entity.type
_entity.pdbx_description
1 polymer ?
#
loop_
_entity_poly.entity_id
_entity_poly.type
_entity_poly.pdbx_seq_one_letter_code
_entity_poly.pdbx_strand_id
1 'polypeptide(L)'
;MTNAFPSRRRVVPCVLLAMACVTAISIAAEKTSQPAAPKGARVTKDGWFPPPELVAAKPDLPEKVEQAFVIPIHGAIMEPMYEAVRRKVIQCRGKGAELVIFDLKTPGGAVDAMENIIDLIRKDLIDVRTVAYVNNRATSAGAIIATACDDLAMARQSTIGAVTPVLFSPTGPVEMPDKIREKVESALRSEVRTLIETDPNRRTLLEGMITPAWELWLIRNDTTRELKIARAR
;
A
#
# COMPACT_ATOMS: atom_id res chain seq x y z
N MET A 1 -14.05 -105.15 -24.17
CA MET A 1 -15.05 -104.96 -25.24
C MET A 1 -14.92 -103.53 -25.74
N THR A 2 -14.66 -103.38 -27.05
CA THR A 2 -15.09 -102.29 -27.97
C THR A 2 -14.81 -100.83 -27.59
N ASN A 3 -14.43 -99.89 -28.46
CA ASN A 3 -14.06 -99.78 -29.88
C ASN A 3 -13.57 -98.31 -30.03
N ALA A 4 -12.40 -98.06 -30.63
CA ALA A 4 -12.22 -97.43 -31.95
C ALA A 4 -12.90 -96.05 -32.19
N PHE A 5 -12.14 -94.93 -32.18
CA PHE A 5 -11.64 -94.10 -33.33
C PHE A 5 -12.71 -93.11 -33.93
N PRO A 6 -12.37 -92.00 -34.65
CA PRO A 6 -11.34 -90.96 -34.46
C PRO A 6 -11.67 -89.52 -34.99
N SER A 7 -10.63 -88.66 -35.01
CA SER A 7 -10.40 -87.51 -35.92
C SER A 7 -10.91 -86.16 -35.38
N ARG A 8 -10.24 -85.00 -35.46
CA ARG A 8 -9.24 -84.43 -36.38
C ARG A 8 -8.37 -83.36 -35.66
N ARG A 9 -7.35 -82.86 -36.37
CA ARG A 9 -6.15 -82.11 -35.95
C ARG A 9 -6.37 -80.68 -35.41
N ARG A 10 -5.50 -80.31 -34.43
CA ARG A 10 -4.79 -79.02 -34.12
C ARG A 10 -5.65 -77.73 -34.07
N VAL A 11 -5.47 -76.77 -33.15
CA VAL A 11 -4.30 -75.90 -32.86
C VAL A 11 -4.59 -75.11 -31.55
N VAL A 12 -3.52 -74.71 -30.84
CA VAL A 12 -3.41 -73.87 -29.61
C VAL A 12 -4.00 -72.44 -29.78
N PRO A 13 -4.41 -71.72 -28.71
CA PRO A 13 -3.53 -70.71 -28.07
C PRO A 13 -3.70 -70.67 -26.51
N CYS A 14 -2.63 -70.54 -25.71
CA CYS A 14 -1.85 -69.34 -25.39
C CYS A 14 -2.60 -68.31 -24.52
N VAL A 15 -2.42 -68.40 -23.18
CA VAL A 15 -2.63 -67.28 -22.24
C VAL A 15 -1.47 -67.27 -21.24
N LEU A 16 -0.59 -66.27 -21.40
CA LEU A 16 0.52 -65.92 -20.52
C LEU A 16 0.00 -65.00 -19.42
N LEU A 17 0.28 -65.35 -18.16
CA LEU A 17 0.01 -64.54 -16.97
C LEU A 17 1.27 -63.70 -16.66
N ALA A 18 1.20 -62.38 -16.85
CA ALA A 18 2.31 -61.46 -16.58
C ALA A 18 2.07 -60.63 -15.31
N MET A 19 3.05 -60.71 -14.42
CA MET A 19 3.20 -59.99 -13.16
C MET A 19 3.47 -58.49 -13.45
N ALA A 20 2.59 -57.59 -13.00
CA ALA A 20 2.77 -56.15 -13.21
C ALA A 20 3.54 -55.53 -12.04
N CYS A 21 4.75 -55.03 -12.34
CA CYS A 21 5.55 -54.17 -11.47
C CYS A 21 4.78 -52.91 -11.06
N VAL A 22 4.69 -52.67 -9.75
CA VAL A 22 4.33 -51.35 -9.21
C VAL A 22 5.54 -50.44 -9.37
N THR A 23 5.54 -49.61 -10.41
CA THR A 23 6.50 -48.50 -10.53
C THR A 23 6.07 -47.37 -9.60
N ALA A 24 6.91 -47.07 -8.62
CA ALA A 24 6.77 -45.87 -7.81
C ALA A 24 6.91 -44.63 -8.70
N ILE A 25 5.81 -43.91 -8.90
CA ILE A 25 5.82 -42.58 -9.49
C ILE A 25 6.38 -41.64 -8.42
N SER A 26 7.68 -41.36 -8.48
CA SER A 26 8.26 -40.21 -7.79
C SER A 26 7.63 -38.95 -8.38
N ILE A 27 6.67 -38.37 -7.68
CA ILE A 27 6.27 -36.98 -7.91
C ILE A 27 7.44 -36.13 -7.43
N ALA A 28 8.36 -35.83 -8.34
CA ALA A 28 9.31 -34.76 -8.13
C ALA A 28 8.48 -33.49 -7.92
N ALA A 29 8.57 -32.90 -6.73
CA ALA A 29 8.04 -31.58 -6.47
C ALA A 29 8.74 -30.62 -7.42
N GLU A 30 8.08 -30.31 -8.52
CA GLU A 30 8.48 -29.26 -9.44
C GLU A 30 8.56 -28.00 -8.57
N LYS A 31 9.79 -27.49 -8.36
CA LYS A 31 9.98 -26.17 -7.75
C LYS A 31 9.32 -25.20 -8.71
N THR A 32 8.05 -24.92 -8.48
CA THR A 32 7.29 -23.91 -9.20
C THR A 32 8.02 -22.59 -8.96
N SER A 33 8.82 -22.20 -9.94
CA SER A 33 9.47 -20.90 -9.97
C SER A 33 8.36 -19.87 -9.89
N GLN A 34 8.41 -19.03 -8.87
CA GLN A 34 7.39 -18.00 -8.67
C GLN A 34 7.26 -17.17 -9.95
N PRO A 35 6.03 -16.83 -10.39
CA PRO A 35 5.83 -15.99 -11.56
C PRO A 35 6.58 -14.67 -11.39
N ALA A 36 7.34 -14.26 -12.40
CA ALA A 36 8.08 -13.01 -12.37
C ALA A 36 7.11 -11.81 -12.35
N ALA A 37 7.35 -10.87 -11.45
CA ALA A 37 6.57 -9.64 -11.38
C ALA A 37 6.82 -8.74 -12.62
N PRO A 38 5.81 -7.98 -13.08
CA PRO A 38 6.00 -7.07 -14.21
C PRO A 38 6.97 -5.94 -13.86
N LYS A 39 7.58 -5.33 -14.89
CA LYS A 39 8.51 -4.20 -14.72
C LYS A 39 7.81 -3.04 -14.00
N GLY A 40 8.46 -2.49 -12.98
CA GLY A 40 7.90 -1.39 -12.17
C GLY A 40 6.95 -1.83 -11.05
N ALA A 41 6.65 -3.13 -10.92
CA ALA A 41 5.88 -3.65 -9.81
C ALA A 41 6.64 -3.53 -8.49
N ARG A 42 5.89 -3.26 -7.40
CA ARG A 42 6.45 -3.30 -6.05
C ARG A 42 6.37 -4.72 -5.52
N VAL A 43 7.53 -5.38 -5.45
CA VAL A 43 7.65 -6.77 -4.99
C VAL A 43 7.75 -6.84 -3.45
N THR A 44 7.08 -7.82 -2.87
CA THR A 44 7.09 -8.13 -1.44
C THR A 44 7.26 -9.65 -1.23
N LYS A 45 7.47 -10.09 0.01
CA LYS A 45 7.51 -11.52 0.35
C LYS A 45 6.21 -12.27 -0.02
N ASP A 46 5.08 -11.57 -0.01
CA ASP A 46 3.75 -12.17 -0.17
C ASP A 46 3.27 -12.17 -1.63
N GLY A 47 3.90 -11.39 -2.51
CA GLY A 47 3.50 -11.17 -3.89
C GLY A 47 3.95 -9.79 -4.40
N TRP A 48 3.33 -9.27 -5.44
CA TRP A 48 3.67 -7.95 -6.00
C TRP A 48 2.44 -7.06 -6.18
N PHE A 49 2.58 -5.77 -5.93
CA PHE A 49 1.55 -4.79 -6.29
C PHE A 49 1.80 -4.27 -7.70
N PRO A 50 0.74 -4.07 -8.52
CA PRO A 50 0.89 -3.45 -9.82
C PRO A 50 1.49 -2.05 -9.68
N PRO A 51 2.26 -1.58 -10.68
CA PRO A 51 2.63 -0.18 -10.73
C PRO A 51 1.37 0.70 -10.74
N PRO A 52 1.42 1.94 -10.22
CA PRO A 52 0.30 2.88 -10.33
C PRO A 52 -0.12 3.06 -11.79
N GLU A 53 -1.41 3.20 -12.06
CA GLU A 53 -1.97 3.37 -13.42
C GLU A 53 -1.42 4.64 -14.10
N LEU A 54 -1.14 5.67 -13.30
CA LEU A 54 -0.35 6.84 -13.67
C LEU A 54 0.63 7.14 -12.53
N VAL A 55 1.91 7.26 -12.82
CA VAL A 55 2.84 7.81 -11.84
C VAL A 55 2.84 9.32 -12.08
N ALA A 56 2.26 10.11 -11.17
CA ALA A 56 2.51 11.55 -11.18
C ALA A 56 4.04 11.71 -11.19
N ALA A 57 4.57 12.42 -12.18
CA ALA A 57 6.00 12.58 -12.33
C ALA A 57 6.53 13.29 -11.09
N LYS A 58 7.19 12.54 -10.22
CA LYS A 58 7.86 13.07 -9.05
C LYS A 58 9.11 13.82 -9.56
N PRO A 59 9.50 14.94 -8.96
CA PRO A 59 10.75 15.60 -9.33
C PRO A 59 11.92 14.62 -9.23
N ASP A 60 12.74 14.56 -10.29
CA ASP A 60 13.94 13.74 -10.32
C ASP A 60 14.98 14.31 -9.37
N LEU A 61 15.68 13.43 -8.65
CA LEU A 61 16.82 13.83 -7.84
C LEU A 61 18.09 13.76 -8.70
N PRO A 62 19.01 14.74 -8.57
CA PRO A 62 20.34 14.63 -9.15
C PRO A 62 21.09 13.43 -8.57
N GLU A 63 22.13 12.96 -9.26
CA GLU A 63 23.00 11.86 -8.79
C GLU A 63 23.54 12.13 -7.38
N LYS A 64 23.83 13.40 -7.09
CA LYS A 64 24.21 13.88 -5.76
C LYS A 64 23.31 15.05 -5.36
N VAL A 65 22.65 14.92 -4.23
CA VAL A 65 21.84 15.97 -3.61
C VAL A 65 22.76 16.88 -2.79
N GLU A 66 22.86 18.15 -3.18
CA GLU A 66 23.67 19.16 -2.49
C GLU A 66 22.81 19.99 -1.51
N GLN A 67 21.51 20.16 -1.80
CA GLN A 67 20.61 21.01 -1.01
C GLN A 67 19.39 20.25 -0.49
N ALA A 68 19.60 19.52 0.61
CA ALA A 68 18.54 18.82 1.34
C ALA A 68 18.15 19.57 2.63
N PHE A 69 16.85 19.68 2.89
CA PHE A 69 16.31 20.36 4.07
C PHE A 69 15.38 19.45 4.86
N VAL A 70 15.48 19.53 6.20
CA VAL A 70 14.56 18.83 7.10
C VAL A 70 13.64 19.84 7.78
N ILE A 71 12.34 19.63 7.64
CA ILE A 71 11.28 20.43 8.25
C ILE A 71 10.58 19.58 9.31
N PRO A 72 10.78 19.86 10.62
CA PRO A 72 10.11 19.12 11.67
C PRO A 72 8.63 19.51 11.77
N ILE A 73 7.76 18.50 11.80
CA ILE A 73 6.34 18.62 12.14
C ILE A 73 6.11 17.78 13.40
N HIS A 74 6.46 18.38 14.55
CA HIS A 74 6.49 17.70 15.85
C HIS A 74 5.42 18.26 16.78
N GLY A 75 4.60 17.38 17.35
CA GLY A 75 3.47 17.78 18.20
C GLY A 75 2.20 18.05 17.40
N ALA A 76 1.24 18.75 18.02
CA ALA A 76 -0.06 18.99 17.42
C ALA A 76 0.02 19.90 16.19
N ILE A 77 -0.71 19.54 15.13
CA ILE A 77 -0.82 20.33 13.91
C ILE A 77 -1.90 21.39 14.13
N MET A 78 -1.48 22.62 14.34
CA MET A 78 -2.33 23.79 14.56
C MET A 78 -1.77 24.95 13.73
N GLU A 79 -2.47 26.07 13.67
CA GLU A 79 -2.04 27.25 12.91
C GLU A 79 -0.57 27.68 13.16
N PRO A 80 -0.05 27.69 14.41
CA PRO A 80 1.37 28.03 14.63
C PRO A 80 2.35 27.02 14.00
N MET A 81 1.97 25.75 13.90
CA MET A 81 2.76 24.72 13.22
C MET A 81 2.78 24.98 11.71
N TYR A 82 1.61 25.24 11.12
CA TYR A 82 1.51 25.61 9.71
C TYR A 82 2.40 26.83 9.39
N GLU A 83 2.31 27.91 10.16
CA GLU A 83 3.12 29.11 9.92
C GLU A 83 4.62 28.84 10.05
N ALA A 84 5.04 27.98 10.98
CA ALA A 84 6.43 27.56 11.10
C ALA A 84 6.90 26.75 9.89
N VAL A 85 6.08 25.81 9.41
CA VAL A 85 6.35 25.01 8.21
C VAL A 85 6.43 25.90 6.97
N ARG A 86 5.47 26.81 6.78
CA ARG A 86 5.42 27.77 5.68
C ARG A 86 6.70 28.61 5.60
N ARG A 87 7.14 29.20 6.72
CA ARG A 87 8.40 29.97 6.75
C ARG A 87 9.60 29.12 6.34
N LYS A 88 9.67 27.86 6.78
CA LYS A 88 10.77 26.94 6.45
C LYS A 88 10.74 26.55 4.97
N VAL A 89 9.55 26.33 4.38
CA VAL A 89 9.40 26.06 2.95
C VAL A 89 9.88 27.23 2.10
N ILE A 90 9.48 28.46 2.45
CA ILE A 90 9.96 29.66 1.75
C ILE A 90 11.49 29.76 1.82
N GLN A 91 12.07 29.49 3.00
CA GLN A 91 13.52 29.53 3.18
C GLN A 91 14.27 28.46 2.40
N CYS A 92 13.77 27.21 2.37
CA CYS A 92 14.44 26.14 1.63
C CYS A 92 14.35 26.36 0.12
N ARG A 93 13.20 26.82 -0.40
CA ARG A 93 13.07 27.23 -1.81
C ARG A 93 14.04 28.33 -2.18
N GLY A 94 14.13 29.38 -1.35
CA GLY A 94 15.07 30.49 -1.58
C GLY A 94 16.54 30.08 -1.57
N LYS A 95 16.86 28.88 -1.06
CA LYS A 95 18.20 28.29 -1.05
C LYS A 95 18.41 27.21 -2.12
N GLY A 96 17.46 27.02 -3.03
CA GLY A 96 17.56 26.03 -4.09
C GLY A 96 17.41 24.59 -3.61
N ALA A 97 16.44 24.33 -2.72
CA ALA A 97 16.15 22.98 -2.25
C ALA A 97 15.89 22.00 -3.40
N GLU A 98 16.62 20.89 -3.40
CA GLU A 98 16.40 19.74 -4.30
C GLU A 98 15.55 18.67 -3.61
N LEU A 99 15.68 18.58 -2.28
CA LEU A 99 15.02 17.61 -1.44
C LEU A 99 14.51 18.26 -0.15
N VAL A 100 13.24 18.05 0.17
CA VAL A 100 12.64 18.45 1.45
C VAL A 100 12.10 17.22 2.16
N ILE A 101 12.57 17.00 3.39
CA ILE A 101 12.15 15.92 4.26
C ILE A 101 11.28 16.51 5.37
N PHE A 102 10.01 16.13 5.41
CA PHE A 102 9.11 16.44 6.51
C PHE A 102 9.26 15.37 7.60
N ASP A 103 9.90 15.72 8.71
CA ASP A 103 10.09 14.83 9.86
C ASP A 103 8.82 14.84 10.72
N LEU A 104 8.01 13.80 10.57
CA LEU A 104 6.69 13.65 11.19
C LEU A 104 6.79 12.94 12.54
N LYS A 105 6.37 13.66 13.57
CA LYS A 105 6.19 13.17 14.95
C LYS A 105 4.97 13.85 15.56
N THR A 106 3.78 13.46 15.12
CA THR A 106 2.55 14.20 15.42
C THR A 106 1.38 13.27 15.77
N PRO A 107 0.57 13.61 16.79
CA PRO A 107 -0.70 12.95 17.05
C PRO A 107 -1.81 13.38 16.06
N GLY A 108 -1.55 14.37 15.19
CA GLY A 108 -2.55 15.02 14.35
C GLY A 108 -2.91 16.42 14.85
N GLY A 109 -4.05 16.92 14.42
CA GLY A 109 -4.51 18.26 14.81
C GLY A 109 -5.65 18.77 13.93
N ALA A 110 -5.70 20.08 13.75
CA ALA A 110 -6.78 20.75 13.05
C ALA A 110 -6.75 20.49 11.53
N VAL A 111 -7.94 20.37 10.94
CA VAL A 111 -8.12 20.03 9.51
C VAL A 111 -7.66 21.19 8.61
N ASP A 112 -7.92 22.43 9.00
CA ASP A 112 -7.48 23.63 8.28
C ASP A 112 -5.95 23.72 8.19
N ALA A 113 -5.25 23.53 9.31
CA ALA A 113 -3.78 23.53 9.34
C ALA A 113 -3.20 22.36 8.53
N MET A 114 -3.88 21.21 8.49
CA MET A 114 -3.52 20.07 7.65
C MET A 114 -3.65 20.39 6.16
N GLU A 115 -4.81 20.88 5.73
CA GLU A 115 -5.10 21.27 4.34
C GLU A 115 -4.08 22.33 3.86
N ASN A 116 -3.80 23.33 4.70
CA ASN A 116 -2.83 24.37 4.40
C ASN A 116 -1.40 23.83 4.20
N ILE A 117 -0.99 22.82 4.99
CA ILE A 117 0.32 22.15 4.82
C ILE A 117 0.33 21.30 3.54
N ILE A 118 -0.76 20.59 3.24
CA ILE A 118 -0.89 19.80 2.01
C ILE A 118 -0.77 20.70 0.79
N ASP A 119 -1.47 21.84 0.80
CA ASP A 119 -1.42 22.83 -0.27
C ASP A 119 0.00 23.40 -0.46
N LEU A 120 0.67 23.73 0.65
CA LEU A 120 2.06 24.18 0.63
C LEU A 120 2.97 23.14 -0.03
N ILE A 121 2.81 21.85 0.28
CA ILE A 121 3.59 20.77 -0.32
C ILE A 121 3.30 20.67 -1.82
N ARG A 122 2.02 20.59 -2.21
CA ARG A 122 1.62 20.31 -3.60
C ARG A 122 1.81 21.48 -4.55
N LYS A 123 1.69 22.72 -4.06
CA LYS A 123 1.75 23.94 -4.88
C LYS A 123 3.14 24.56 -4.81
N ASP A 124 3.64 24.77 -3.60
CA ASP A 124 4.88 25.50 -3.41
C ASP A 124 6.11 24.59 -3.51
N LEU A 125 6.01 23.26 -3.44
CA LEU A 125 7.15 22.35 -3.64
C LEU A 125 6.98 21.45 -4.86
N ILE A 126 6.16 21.84 -5.84
CA ILE A 126 5.84 21.03 -7.03
C ILE A 126 7.07 20.57 -7.84
N ASP A 127 8.15 21.35 -7.81
CA ASP A 127 9.42 21.15 -8.50
C ASP A 127 10.54 20.62 -7.58
N VAL A 128 10.24 20.33 -6.31
CA VAL A 128 11.18 19.87 -5.29
C VAL A 128 10.78 18.49 -4.82
N ARG A 129 11.72 17.54 -4.73
CA ARG A 129 11.39 16.20 -4.26
C ARG A 129 11.03 16.24 -2.77
N THR A 130 9.89 15.66 -2.40
CA THR A 130 9.41 15.65 -1.01
C THR A 130 9.36 14.26 -0.39
N VAL A 131 9.75 14.17 0.87
CA VAL A 131 9.74 12.91 1.64
C VAL A 131 9.02 13.14 2.96
N ALA A 132 7.98 12.35 3.22
CA ALA A 132 7.44 12.21 4.55
C ALA A 132 8.28 11.17 5.32
N TYR A 133 9.00 11.61 6.35
CA TYR A 133 9.71 10.71 7.25
C TYR A 133 8.92 10.54 8.55
N VAL A 134 8.31 9.38 8.75
CA VAL A 134 7.60 9.03 10.00
C VAL A 134 8.62 8.55 11.03
N ASN A 135 9.05 9.46 11.89
CA ASN A 135 10.09 9.19 12.89
C ASN A 135 9.56 8.41 14.11
N ASN A 136 8.39 8.81 14.62
CA ASN A 136 7.73 8.10 15.73
C ASN A 136 6.28 7.77 15.40
N ARG A 137 5.48 8.77 15.05
CA ARG A 137 4.10 8.56 14.65
C ARG A 137 3.61 9.69 13.76
N ALA A 138 2.72 9.36 12.83
CA ALA A 138 1.97 10.30 12.02
C ALA A 138 0.51 9.85 12.03
N THR A 139 -0.24 10.26 13.07
CA THR A 139 -1.66 9.90 13.19
C THR A 139 -2.57 11.05 12.77
N SER A 140 -3.82 10.73 12.42
CA SER A 140 -4.82 11.72 12.02
C SER A 140 -4.31 12.62 10.89
N ALA A 141 -4.35 13.94 11.06
CA ALA A 141 -3.82 14.91 10.09
C ALA A 141 -2.40 14.61 9.60
N GLY A 142 -1.53 14.07 10.46
CA GLY A 142 -0.17 13.71 10.08
C GLY A 142 -0.10 12.60 9.04
N ALA A 143 -1.03 11.64 9.10
CA ALA A 143 -1.10 10.56 8.11
C ALA A 143 -1.52 11.10 6.74
N ILE A 144 -2.46 12.04 6.68
CA ILE A 144 -2.89 12.67 5.42
C ILE A 144 -1.78 13.54 4.86
N ILE A 145 -1.10 14.38 5.66
CA ILE A 145 0.05 15.18 5.21
C ILE A 145 1.13 14.28 4.59
N ALA A 146 1.41 13.12 5.20
CA ALA A 146 2.38 12.17 4.67
C ALA A 146 2.03 11.68 3.25
N THR A 147 0.75 11.71 2.87
CA THR A 147 0.30 11.31 1.53
C THR A 147 0.51 12.36 0.46
N ALA A 148 0.66 13.63 0.85
CA ALA A 148 0.96 14.72 -0.06
C ALA A 148 2.43 14.74 -0.53
N CYS A 149 3.31 14.00 0.14
CA CYS A 149 4.71 13.86 -0.25
C CYS A 149 4.91 12.80 -1.34
N ASP A 150 5.96 12.97 -2.13
CA ASP A 150 6.34 12.03 -3.19
C ASP A 150 6.70 10.65 -2.62
N ASP A 151 7.53 10.64 -1.58
CA ASP A 151 7.99 9.42 -0.92
C ASP A 151 7.62 9.38 0.57
N LEU A 152 7.51 8.15 1.08
CA LEU A 152 7.25 7.86 2.47
C LEU A 152 8.36 6.96 3.02
N ALA A 153 9.06 7.44 4.04
CA ALA A 153 10.01 6.67 4.82
C ALA A 153 9.49 6.53 6.25
N MET A 154 9.68 5.37 6.87
CA MET A 154 9.19 5.10 8.22
C MET A 154 10.31 4.52 9.07
N ALA A 155 10.47 5.02 10.29
CA ALA A 155 11.31 4.38 11.28
C ALA A 155 10.72 3.02 11.69
N ARG A 156 11.57 2.06 12.06
CA ARG A 156 11.18 0.65 12.31
C ARG A 156 10.05 0.45 13.33
N GLN A 157 9.93 1.34 14.32
CA GLN A 157 8.90 1.27 15.37
C GLN A 157 7.89 2.42 15.27
N SER A 158 7.79 3.04 14.09
CA SER A 158 6.85 4.14 13.88
C SER A 158 5.46 3.68 13.49
N THR A 159 4.46 4.54 13.68
CA THR A 159 3.06 4.26 13.33
C THR A 159 2.47 5.35 12.43
N ILE A 160 1.56 4.96 11.53
CA ILE A 160 0.82 5.87 10.64
C ILE A 160 -0.65 5.42 10.54
N GLY A 161 -1.58 6.37 10.45
CA GLY A 161 -3.02 6.10 10.26
C GLY A 161 -3.90 6.76 11.32
N ALA A 162 -4.97 6.07 11.76
CA ALA A 162 -5.96 6.59 12.70
C ALA A 162 -6.51 7.97 12.27
N VAL A 163 -7.14 8.01 11.09
CA VAL A 163 -7.55 9.25 10.42
C VAL A 163 -9.00 9.64 10.73
N THR A 164 -9.73 8.77 11.40
CA THR A 164 -11.14 9.00 11.77
C THR A 164 -11.33 10.34 12.50
N PRO A 165 -12.28 11.18 12.04
CA PRO A 165 -12.51 12.49 12.61
C PRO A 165 -13.08 12.39 14.02
N VAL A 166 -12.59 13.28 14.89
CA VAL A 166 -13.03 13.43 16.28
C VAL A 166 -13.40 14.88 16.53
N LEU A 167 -14.47 15.11 17.27
CA LEU A 167 -14.86 16.45 17.70
C LEU A 167 -14.27 16.72 19.07
N PHE A 168 -13.66 17.88 19.26
CA PHE A 168 -13.16 18.34 20.56
C PHE A 168 -14.00 19.51 21.05
N SER A 169 -14.35 19.50 22.34
CA SER A 169 -14.88 20.64 23.07
C SER A 169 -13.89 21.06 24.17
N PRO A 170 -14.09 22.22 24.82
CA PRO A 170 -13.26 22.62 25.96
C PRO A 170 -13.25 21.62 27.11
N THR A 171 -14.25 20.73 27.21
CA THR A 171 -14.34 19.70 28.25
C THR A 171 -13.78 18.34 27.82
N GLY A 172 -13.31 18.21 26.58
CA GLY A 172 -12.69 16.99 26.05
C GLY A 172 -13.31 16.52 24.73
N PRO A 173 -12.98 15.29 24.30
CA PRO A 173 -13.58 14.68 23.12
C PRO A 173 -15.11 14.58 23.28
N VAL A 174 -15.84 14.95 22.24
CA VAL A 174 -17.30 14.82 22.18
C VAL A 174 -17.65 13.83 21.08
N GLU A 175 -18.63 12.99 21.35
CA GLU A 175 -19.15 12.07 20.37
C GLU A 175 -19.79 12.84 19.22
N MET A 176 -19.33 12.56 18.01
CA MET A 176 -19.88 13.12 16.78
C MET A 176 -21.05 12.22 16.32
N PRO A 177 -22.27 12.76 16.15
CA PRO A 177 -23.40 11.97 15.63
C PRO A 177 -23.09 11.36 14.27
N ASP A 178 -23.53 10.13 14.02
CA ASP A 178 -23.18 9.34 12.84
C ASP A 178 -23.40 10.07 11.51
N LYS A 179 -24.51 10.82 11.37
CA LYS A 179 -24.78 11.59 10.14
C LYS A 179 -23.75 12.70 9.89
N ILE A 180 -23.27 13.33 10.96
CA ILE A 180 -22.24 14.37 10.87
C ILE A 180 -20.88 13.72 10.62
N ARG A 181 -20.59 12.61 11.30
CA ARG A 181 -19.39 11.81 11.07
C ARG A 181 -19.27 11.38 9.62
N GLU A 182 -20.30 10.76 9.05
CA GLU A 182 -20.30 10.33 7.66
C GLU A 182 -20.17 11.50 6.69
N LYS A 183 -20.74 12.67 7.00
CA LYS A 183 -20.53 13.89 6.22
C LYS A 183 -19.06 14.33 6.22
N VAL A 184 -18.38 14.26 7.36
CA VAL A 184 -16.95 14.64 7.48
C VAL A 184 -16.06 13.58 6.83
N GLU A 185 -16.31 12.30 7.11
CA GLU A 185 -15.53 11.20 6.55
C GLU A 185 -15.66 11.13 5.02
N SER A 186 -16.85 11.35 4.46
CA SER A 186 -17.04 11.40 3.00
C SER A 186 -16.26 12.54 2.34
N ALA A 187 -16.16 13.71 3.00
CA ALA A 187 -15.33 14.82 2.54
C ALA A 187 -13.82 14.44 2.56
N LEU A 188 -13.33 13.88 3.67
CA LEU A 188 -11.94 13.43 3.78
C LEU A 188 -11.59 12.32 2.78
N ARG A 189 -12.51 11.37 2.54
CA ARG A 189 -12.33 10.35 1.49
C ARG A 189 -12.25 10.98 0.11
N SER A 190 -13.06 12.01 -0.16
CA SER A 190 -12.98 12.75 -1.42
C SER A 190 -11.63 13.45 -1.57
N GLU A 191 -11.10 14.05 -0.52
CA GLU A 191 -9.77 14.67 -0.52
C GLU A 191 -8.66 13.63 -0.75
N VAL A 192 -8.71 12.47 -0.08
CA VAL A 192 -7.76 11.38 -0.33
C VAL A 192 -7.80 10.92 -1.79
N ARG A 193 -8.97 10.91 -2.43
CA ARG A 193 -9.08 10.56 -3.86
C ARG A 193 -8.35 11.55 -4.76
N THR A 194 -8.37 12.84 -4.44
CA THR A 194 -7.67 13.88 -5.23
C THR A 194 -6.17 13.94 -4.93
N LEU A 195 -5.74 13.41 -3.78
CA LEU A 195 -4.34 13.22 -3.45
C LEU A 195 -3.76 11.98 -4.15
N ILE A 196 -4.55 10.91 -4.25
CA ILE A 196 -4.11 9.61 -4.76
C ILE A 196 -5.07 9.13 -5.85
N GLU A 197 -4.91 9.77 -7.00
CA GLU A 197 -5.75 9.49 -8.17
C GLU A 197 -5.38 8.17 -8.85
N THR A 198 -4.16 7.69 -8.66
CA THR A 198 -3.55 6.75 -9.61
C THR A 198 -3.11 5.41 -9.02
N ASP A 199 -3.24 5.23 -7.70
CA ASP A 199 -2.97 3.97 -7.01
C ASP A 199 -4.22 3.52 -6.23
N PRO A 200 -5.03 2.61 -6.81
CA PRO A 200 -6.23 2.08 -6.16
C PRO A 200 -5.96 1.39 -4.83
N ASN A 201 -4.79 0.75 -4.66
CA ASN A 201 -4.44 0.04 -3.44
C ASN A 201 -4.14 1.04 -2.31
N ARG A 202 -3.33 2.06 -2.59
CA ARG A 202 -3.01 3.12 -1.64
C ARG A 202 -4.25 3.93 -1.26
N ARG A 203 -5.11 4.26 -2.23
CA ARG A 203 -6.40 4.90 -1.98
C ARG A 203 -7.26 4.08 -1.02
N THR A 204 -7.50 2.82 -1.35
CA THR A 204 -8.36 1.94 -0.53
C THR A 204 -7.84 1.82 0.90
N LEU A 205 -6.52 1.68 1.06
CA LEU A 205 -5.88 1.62 2.36
C LEU A 205 -6.12 2.89 3.19
N LEU A 206 -5.94 4.07 2.61
CA LEU A 206 -6.12 5.35 3.30
C LEU A 206 -7.58 5.66 3.62
N GLU A 207 -8.51 5.35 2.70
CA GLU A 207 -9.94 5.48 2.99
C GLU A 207 -10.37 4.56 4.15
N GLY A 208 -9.76 3.37 4.27
CA GLY A 208 -9.94 2.50 5.44
C GLY A 208 -9.32 3.06 6.73
N MET A 209 -8.26 3.88 6.65
CA MET A 209 -7.75 4.58 7.83
C MET A 209 -8.69 5.68 8.33
N ILE A 210 -9.54 6.22 7.44
CA ILE A 210 -10.57 7.21 7.78
C ILE A 210 -11.79 6.52 8.39
N THR A 211 -12.18 5.37 7.84
CA THR A 211 -13.48 4.74 8.10
C THR A 211 -13.34 3.46 8.94
N PRO A 212 -13.52 3.52 10.28
CA PRO A 212 -13.27 2.37 11.15
C PRO A 212 -14.14 1.15 10.86
N ALA A 213 -15.33 1.38 10.30
CA ALA A 213 -16.28 0.34 9.95
C ALA A 213 -15.85 -0.48 8.72
N TRP A 214 -14.80 -0.06 8.01
CA TRP A 214 -14.31 -0.80 6.85
C TRP A 214 -13.35 -1.90 7.26
N GLU A 215 -13.67 -3.11 6.85
CA GLU A 215 -12.71 -4.20 6.82
C GLU A 215 -12.01 -4.24 5.46
N LEU A 216 -10.68 -4.27 5.48
CA LEU A 216 -9.86 -4.35 4.27
C LEU A 216 -9.14 -5.69 4.19
N TRP A 217 -9.15 -6.31 3.02
CA TRP A 217 -8.47 -7.56 2.72
C TRP A 217 -7.27 -7.32 1.80
N LEU A 218 -6.17 -7.99 2.12
CA LEU A 218 -5.07 -8.18 1.18
C LEU A 218 -5.34 -9.45 0.38
N ILE A 219 -5.81 -9.28 -0.85
CA ILE A 219 -6.11 -10.36 -1.77
C ILE A 219 -4.86 -10.68 -2.57
N ARG A 220 -4.54 -11.96 -2.70
CA ARG A 220 -3.46 -12.45 -3.55
C ARG A 220 -4.02 -13.36 -4.63
N ASN A 221 -3.62 -13.11 -5.87
CA ASN A 221 -3.87 -14.04 -6.97
C ASN A 221 -2.89 -15.23 -6.84
N ASP A 222 -3.41 -16.45 -6.70
CA ASP A 222 -2.56 -17.64 -6.50
C ASP A 222 -1.74 -18.01 -7.73
N THR A 223 -2.20 -17.64 -8.93
CA THR A 223 -1.49 -17.89 -10.19
C THR A 223 -0.46 -16.82 -10.48
N THR A 224 -0.82 -15.54 -10.41
CA THR A 224 0.08 -14.43 -10.80
C THR A 224 0.90 -13.88 -9.65
N ARG A 225 0.52 -14.16 -8.40
CA ARG A 225 1.06 -13.54 -7.17
C ARG A 225 0.81 -12.03 -7.06
N GLU A 226 -0.06 -11.49 -7.89
CA GLU A 226 -0.52 -10.09 -7.78
C GLU A 226 -1.26 -9.87 -6.46
N LEU A 227 -0.96 -8.75 -5.81
CA LEU A 227 -1.57 -8.29 -4.58
C LEU A 227 -2.52 -7.13 -4.85
N LYS A 228 -3.69 -7.19 -4.22
CA LYS A 228 -4.70 -6.12 -4.26
C LYS A 228 -5.25 -5.87 -2.87
N ILE A 229 -5.44 -4.61 -2.53
CA ILE A 229 -6.19 -4.20 -1.35
C ILE A 229 -7.63 -3.95 -1.78
N ALA A 230 -8.58 -4.62 -1.12
CA ALA A 230 -9.99 -4.46 -1.39
C ALA A 230 -10.78 -4.39 -0.08
N ARG A 231 -11.93 -3.71 -0.13
CA ARG A 231 -12.88 -3.69 0.98
C ARG A 231 -13.67 -5.01 1.03
N ALA A 232 -13.85 -5.57 2.22
CA ALA A 232 -14.78 -6.67 2.45
C ALA A 232 -16.23 -6.17 2.21
N ARG A 233 -17.03 -6.96 1.50
CA ARG A 233 -18.42 -6.58 1.19
C ARG A 233 -19.29 -6.51 2.42
#